data_AF-A0A6P2BVM6-F1
#
_entry.id   AF-A0A6P2BVM6-F1
#
_cell.length_a   1.000
_cell.length_b   1.000
_cell.length_c   1.000
_cell.angle_alpha   90.00
_cell.angle_beta   90.00
_cell.angle_gamma   90.00
#
_symmetry.space_group_name_H-M   'P 1'
#
loop_
_entity.id
_entity.type
_entity.pdbx_description
1 polymer ?
#
loop_
_entity_poly.entity_id
_entity_poly.type
_entity_poly.pdbx_seq_one_letter_code
_entity_poly.pdbx_strand_id
1 'polypeptide(L)'
;MVAALTAAVPALALAEAWLAQYHGPTQQATAKQWLQGHGSQQQIQAALSGVLTQIWRAGFQAGLQAVAKLGVAAVGLLVADLLKQLAAEWLDEITDTRLDRLAAVLANGGTAAELEAAINAVLADQHSAQMIAQTELNRADNAARMAAFRADRVYRVRWVTTSANPCPECVMNRDAGPWPLGHPFPSGVIMPPDHPHCQCHLEPA
;
A
#
# COMPACT_ATOMS: atom_id res chain seq x y z
N MET A 1 -4.86 3.77 -10.18
CA MET A 1 -5.43 4.08 -8.84
C MET A 1 -6.37 5.27 -8.91
N VAL A 2 -5.90 6.49 -9.24
CA VAL A 2 -6.74 7.70 -9.35
C VAL A 2 -8.02 7.46 -10.15
N ALA A 3 -7.90 7.01 -11.41
CA ALA A 3 -9.06 6.76 -12.26
C ALA A 3 -10.06 5.73 -11.67
N ALA A 4 -9.56 4.72 -10.94
CA ALA A 4 -10.42 3.73 -10.29
C ALA A 4 -11.19 4.34 -9.12
N LEU A 5 -10.52 5.16 -8.29
CA LEU A 5 -11.13 5.83 -7.15
C LEU A 5 -12.17 6.88 -7.58
N THR A 6 -11.83 7.73 -8.54
CA THR A 6 -12.74 8.78 -9.04
C THR A 6 -13.96 8.20 -9.76
N ALA A 7 -13.84 7.03 -10.39
CA ALA A 7 -14.97 6.34 -11.01
C ALA A 7 -15.86 5.63 -9.98
N ALA A 8 -15.28 5.11 -8.90
CA ALA A 8 -16.01 4.34 -7.89
C ALA A 8 -16.76 5.22 -6.88
N VAL A 9 -16.27 6.43 -6.61
CA VAL A 9 -16.85 7.35 -5.64
C VAL A 9 -17.30 8.64 -6.38
N PRO A 10 -18.59 8.75 -6.76
CA PRO A 10 -19.11 9.95 -7.41
C PRO A 10 -19.17 11.11 -6.42
N ALA A 11 -18.19 12.02 -6.52
CA ALA A 11 -17.98 13.08 -5.52
C ALA A 11 -19.19 13.98 -5.26
N LEU A 12 -19.88 14.43 -6.31
CA LEU A 12 -21.08 15.27 -6.15
C LEU A 12 -22.21 14.53 -5.42
N ALA A 13 -22.52 13.30 -5.86
CA ALA A 13 -23.57 12.50 -5.24
C ALA A 13 -23.25 12.19 -3.77
N LEU A 14 -21.97 11.95 -3.44
CA LEU A 14 -21.54 11.76 -2.06
C LEU A 14 -21.72 13.03 -1.22
N ALA A 15 -21.35 14.19 -1.76
CA ALA A 15 -21.50 15.49 -1.10
C ALA A 15 -22.98 15.84 -0.85
N GLU A 16 -23.85 15.63 -1.85
CA GLU A 16 -25.29 15.85 -1.73
C GLU A 16 -25.93 14.91 -0.70
N ALA A 17 -25.55 13.63 -0.71
CA ALA A 17 -26.04 12.65 0.26
C ALA A 17 -25.61 13.00 1.70
N TRP A 18 -24.38 13.49 1.88
CA TRP A 18 -23.91 13.98 3.18
C TRP A 18 -24.71 15.19 3.66
N LEU A 19 -24.87 16.20 2.79
CA LEU A 19 -25.56 17.45 3.13
C LEU A 19 -27.06 17.30 3.36
N ALA A 20 -27.67 16.24 2.82
CA ALA A 20 -29.06 15.89 3.11
C ALA A 20 -29.28 15.43 4.56
N GLN A 21 -28.22 14.95 5.24
CA GLN A 21 -28.28 14.47 6.62
C GLN A 21 -27.57 15.40 7.61
N TYR A 22 -26.52 16.10 7.18
CA TYR A 22 -25.70 16.95 8.03
C TYR A 22 -25.58 18.36 7.44
N HIS A 23 -26.02 19.36 8.21
CA HIS A 23 -25.97 20.77 7.81
C HIS A 23 -24.84 21.49 8.54
N GLY A 24 -23.62 21.44 7.97
CA GLY A 24 -22.45 22.16 8.48
C GLY A 24 -21.37 21.26 9.10
N PRO A 25 -20.38 21.86 9.80
CA PRO A 25 -19.26 21.12 10.37
C PRO A 25 -19.69 20.09 11.42
N THR A 26 -18.99 18.95 11.45
CA THR A 26 -19.24 17.84 12.38
C THR A 26 -17.93 17.24 12.89
N GLN A 27 -18.01 16.19 13.71
CA GLN A 27 -16.81 15.43 14.09
C GLN A 27 -16.40 14.48 12.96
N GLN A 28 -15.09 14.38 12.70
CA GLN A 28 -14.56 13.45 11.69
C GLN A 28 -14.98 11.99 11.95
N ALA A 29 -15.08 11.58 13.22
CA ALA A 29 -15.56 10.24 13.57
C ALA A 29 -17.00 9.98 13.06
N THR A 30 -17.89 10.98 13.16
CA THR A 30 -19.26 10.91 12.63
C THR A 30 -19.25 10.76 11.11
N ALA A 31 -18.42 11.55 10.42
CA ALA A 31 -18.29 11.46 8.98
C ALA A 31 -17.72 10.10 8.52
N LYS A 32 -16.72 9.57 9.23
CA LYS A 32 -16.14 8.24 8.94
C LYS A 32 -17.19 7.14 9.11
N GLN A 33 -17.91 7.15 10.23
CA GLN A 33 -18.98 6.17 10.49
C GLN A 33 -20.08 6.24 9.42
N TRP A 34 -20.43 7.45 8.98
CA TRP A 34 -21.40 7.62 7.90
C TRP A 34 -20.89 7.06 6.57
N LEU A 35 -19.64 7.34 6.17
CA LEU A 35 -19.04 6.80 4.94
C LEU A 35 -19.05 5.26 4.93
N GLN A 36 -18.77 4.65 6.10
CA GLN A 36 -18.82 3.19 6.27
C GLN A 36 -20.25 2.66 6.11
N GLY A 37 -21.23 3.33 6.72
CA GLY A 37 -22.65 2.99 6.59
C GLY A 37 -23.25 3.26 5.20
N HIS A 38 -22.64 4.18 4.43
CA HIS A 38 -23.09 4.59 3.09
C HIS A 38 -22.46 3.75 1.96
N GLY A 39 -21.63 2.75 2.27
CA GLY A 39 -21.05 1.86 1.26
C GLY A 39 -19.75 2.38 0.62
N SER A 40 -19.25 3.56 1.02
CA SER A 40 -18.03 4.14 0.44
C SER A 40 -16.80 3.29 0.70
N GLN A 41 -16.74 2.62 1.85
CA GLN A 41 -15.65 1.68 2.16
C GLN A 41 -15.60 0.54 1.12
N GLN A 42 -16.73 -0.10 0.84
CA GLN A 42 -16.82 -1.23 -0.08
C GLN A 42 -16.53 -0.79 -1.52
N GLN A 43 -17.00 0.40 -1.92
CA GLN A 43 -16.69 1.00 -3.22
C GLN A 43 -15.18 1.22 -3.40
N ILE A 44 -14.52 1.81 -2.40
CA ILE A 44 -13.07 2.04 -2.41
C ILE A 44 -12.31 0.72 -2.43
N GLN A 45 -12.68 -0.23 -1.56
CA GLN A 45 -12.05 -1.56 -1.53
C GLN A 45 -12.16 -2.27 -2.88
N ALA A 46 -13.34 -2.30 -3.49
CA ALA A 46 -13.57 -2.92 -4.78
C ALA A 46 -12.73 -2.25 -5.89
N ALA A 47 -12.68 -0.92 -5.90
CA ALA A 47 -11.91 -0.16 -6.88
C ALA A 47 -10.40 -0.38 -6.76
N LEU A 48 -9.89 -0.49 -5.53
CA LEU A 48 -8.48 -0.66 -5.26
C LEU A 48 -8.01 -2.10 -5.40
N SER A 49 -8.84 -3.09 -5.07
CA SER A 49 -8.49 -4.52 -5.08
C SER A 49 -7.90 -4.96 -6.43
N GLY A 50 -8.55 -4.59 -7.54
CA GLY A 50 -8.05 -4.91 -8.88
C GLY A 50 -6.72 -4.25 -9.22
N VAL A 51 -6.55 -2.98 -8.81
CA VAL A 51 -5.31 -2.22 -9.04
C VAL A 51 -4.15 -2.78 -8.22
N LEU A 52 -4.38 -3.04 -6.93
CA LEU A 52 -3.37 -3.59 -6.03
C LEU A 52 -2.97 -5.00 -6.46
N THR A 53 -3.92 -5.84 -6.88
CA THR A 53 -3.63 -7.17 -7.43
C THR A 53 -2.66 -7.10 -8.62
N GLN A 54 -2.82 -6.12 -9.50
CA GLN A 54 -1.92 -5.94 -10.64
C GLN A 54 -0.53 -5.46 -10.21
N ILE A 55 -0.47 -4.49 -9.29
CA ILE A 55 0.80 -3.98 -8.74
C ILE A 55 1.58 -5.10 -8.05
N TRP A 56 0.91 -5.87 -7.21
CA TRP A 56 1.51 -6.99 -6.49
C TRP A 56 2.00 -8.08 -7.44
N ARG A 57 1.22 -8.42 -8.47
CA ARG A 57 1.66 -9.36 -9.51
C ARG A 57 2.94 -8.87 -10.19
N ALA A 58 3.00 -7.59 -10.57
CA ALA A 58 4.16 -7.00 -11.23
C ALA A 58 5.39 -6.98 -10.31
N GLY A 59 5.24 -6.52 -9.07
CA GLY A 59 6.33 -6.49 -8.09
C GLY A 59 6.85 -7.89 -7.75
N PHE A 60 5.96 -8.86 -7.55
CA PHE A 60 6.35 -10.24 -7.28
C PHE A 60 7.12 -10.85 -8.46
N GLN A 61 6.67 -10.61 -9.69
CA GLN A 61 7.39 -11.04 -10.89
C GLN A 61 8.78 -10.38 -11.00
N ALA A 62 8.88 -9.09 -10.69
CA ALA A 62 10.16 -8.38 -10.66
C ALA A 62 11.13 -9.00 -9.62
N GLY A 63 10.63 -9.35 -8.45
CA GLY A 63 11.41 -10.03 -7.41
C GLY A 63 11.91 -11.39 -7.85
N LEU A 64 11.06 -12.23 -8.47
CA LEU A 64 11.49 -13.51 -9.04
C LEU A 64 12.58 -13.34 -10.11
N GLN A 65 12.43 -12.35 -10.98
CA GLN A 65 13.44 -12.03 -12.00
C GLN A 65 14.76 -11.56 -11.39
N ALA A 66 14.69 -10.75 -10.34
CA ALA A 66 15.88 -10.28 -9.62
C ALA A 66 16.62 -11.44 -8.95
N VAL A 67 15.88 -12.37 -8.32
CA VAL A 67 16.46 -13.55 -7.68
C VAL A 67 17.07 -14.52 -8.68
N ALA A 68 16.44 -14.71 -9.84
CA ALA A 68 16.99 -15.56 -10.91
C ALA A 68 18.37 -15.06 -11.39
N LYS A 69 18.59 -13.73 -11.42
CA LYS A 69 19.90 -13.13 -11.75
C LYS A 69 20.97 -13.42 -10.69
N LEU A 70 20.57 -13.75 -9.47
CA LEU A 70 21.45 -14.15 -8.37
C LEU A 70 21.77 -15.65 -8.37
N GLY A 71 21.28 -16.41 -9.36
CA GLY A 71 21.51 -17.87 -9.46
C GLY A 71 20.65 -18.71 -8.52
N VAL A 72 19.69 -18.11 -7.81
CA VAL A 72 18.78 -18.77 -6.88
C VAL A 72 17.60 -19.35 -7.67
N ALA A 73 17.31 -20.64 -7.48
CA ALA A 73 16.25 -21.32 -8.21
C ALA A 73 14.85 -20.90 -7.72
N ALA A 74 14.05 -20.30 -8.61
CA ALA A 74 12.63 -20.06 -8.35
C ALA A 74 11.84 -21.37 -8.52
N VAL A 75 11.95 -22.29 -7.56
CA VAL A 75 11.24 -23.58 -7.62
C VAL A 75 9.76 -23.37 -7.35
N GLY A 76 8.92 -23.52 -8.38
CA GLY A 76 7.51 -23.94 -8.30
C GLY A 76 6.62 -23.25 -7.25
N LEU A 77 6.91 -22.01 -6.87
CA LEU A 77 6.08 -21.29 -5.91
C LEU A 77 4.70 -21.10 -6.52
N LEU A 78 3.65 -21.61 -5.87
CA LEU A 78 2.26 -21.33 -6.23
C LEU A 78 1.96 -19.87 -5.87
N VAL A 79 2.33 -18.99 -6.80
CA VAL A 79 2.23 -17.52 -6.70
C VAL A 79 0.78 -17.05 -6.48
N ALA A 80 -0.22 -17.84 -6.87
CA ALA A 80 -1.61 -17.41 -6.90
C ALA A 80 -2.24 -17.17 -5.52
N ASP A 81 -1.97 -18.04 -4.53
CA ASP A 81 -2.59 -17.92 -3.20
C ASP A 81 -1.84 -16.93 -2.31
N LEU A 82 -0.52 -16.89 -2.43
CA LEU A 82 0.33 -15.92 -1.73
C LEU A 82 0.04 -14.48 -2.19
N LEU A 83 -0.15 -14.27 -3.50
CA LEU A 83 -0.51 -12.95 -4.03
C LEU A 83 -1.88 -12.46 -3.52
N LYS A 84 -2.86 -13.35 -3.39
CA LYS A 84 -4.20 -12.98 -2.93
C LYS A 84 -4.21 -12.62 -1.44
N GLN A 85 -3.55 -13.42 -0.60
CA GLN A 85 -3.49 -13.15 0.83
C GLN A 85 -2.74 -11.86 1.14
N LEU A 86 -1.58 -11.65 0.51
CA LEU A 86 -0.76 -10.49 0.80
C LEU A 86 -1.33 -9.18 0.25
N ALA A 87 -2.02 -9.20 -0.90
CA ALA A 87 -2.68 -8.00 -1.42
C ALA A 87 -3.90 -7.57 -0.57
N ALA A 88 -4.55 -8.51 0.11
CA ALA A 88 -5.70 -8.22 0.96
C ALA A 88 -5.31 -7.55 2.29
N GLU A 89 -4.16 -7.90 2.86
CA GLU A 89 -3.67 -7.35 4.13
C GLU A 89 -3.54 -5.82 4.11
N TRP A 90 -2.99 -5.26 3.02
CA TRP A 90 -2.74 -3.82 2.91
C TRP A 90 -3.92 -3.03 2.32
N LEU A 91 -4.89 -3.71 1.72
CA LEU A 91 -6.08 -3.08 1.16
C LEU A 91 -6.88 -2.34 2.22
N ASP A 92 -7.00 -2.92 3.42
CA ASP A 92 -7.76 -2.32 4.52
C ASP A 92 -7.11 -1.04 5.04
N GLU A 93 -5.79 -1.02 5.24
CA GLU A 93 -5.07 0.18 5.69
C GLU A 93 -5.12 1.32 4.67
N ILE A 94 -4.94 0.99 3.38
CA ILE A 94 -5.03 1.98 2.29
C ILE A 94 -6.45 2.55 2.22
N THR A 95 -7.46 1.68 2.36
CA THR A 95 -8.88 2.08 2.37
C THR A 95 -9.17 2.97 3.58
N ASP A 96 -8.73 2.59 4.77
CA ASP A 96 -9.01 3.33 5.99
C ASP A 96 -8.40 4.73 5.96
N THR A 97 -7.15 4.84 5.50
CA THR A 97 -6.48 6.14 5.28
C THR A 97 -7.26 7.02 4.29
N ARG A 98 -7.87 6.42 3.25
CA ARG A 98 -8.70 7.16 2.29
C ARG A 98 -10.01 7.61 2.92
N LEU A 99 -10.66 6.75 3.69
CA LEU A 99 -11.88 7.11 4.43
C LEU A 99 -11.61 8.23 5.43
N ASP A 100 -10.48 8.23 6.13
CA ASP A 100 -10.13 9.31 7.05
C ASP A 100 -10.00 10.66 6.35
N ARG A 101 -9.37 10.69 5.18
CA ARG A 101 -9.22 11.92 4.38
C ARG A 101 -10.58 12.43 3.88
N LEU A 102 -11.44 11.53 3.40
CA LEU A 102 -12.80 11.90 2.98
C LEU A 102 -13.65 12.37 4.17
N ALA A 103 -13.55 11.68 5.31
CA ALA A 103 -14.24 12.05 6.53
C ALA A 103 -13.83 13.44 7.01
N ALA A 104 -12.53 13.79 6.93
CA ALA A 104 -12.05 15.12 7.26
C ALA A 104 -12.64 16.20 6.34
N VAL A 105 -12.75 15.93 5.03
CA VAL A 105 -13.41 16.84 4.07
C VAL A 105 -14.88 17.06 4.44
N LEU A 106 -15.63 15.98 4.64
CA LEU A 106 -17.06 16.05 4.98
C LEU A 106 -17.29 16.75 6.33
N ALA A 107 -16.45 16.46 7.32
CA ALA A 107 -16.55 17.02 8.66
C ALA A 107 -16.29 18.53 8.72
N ASN A 108 -15.49 19.07 7.79
CA ASN A 108 -15.30 20.52 7.70
C ASN A 108 -16.55 21.27 7.22
N GLY A 109 -17.49 20.57 6.56
CA GLY A 109 -18.68 21.18 5.98
C GLY A 109 -18.38 22.07 4.77
N GLY A 110 -19.43 22.70 4.24
CA GLY A 110 -19.37 23.54 3.05
C GLY A 110 -20.61 23.36 2.17
N THR A 111 -20.59 23.98 1.01
CA THR A 111 -21.57 23.76 -0.06
C THR A 111 -21.30 22.45 -0.80
N ALA A 112 -22.29 21.95 -1.55
CA ALA A 112 -22.12 20.74 -2.36
C ALA A 112 -20.95 20.85 -3.35
N ALA A 113 -20.79 22.01 -3.99
CA ALA A 113 -19.70 22.27 -4.93
C ALA A 113 -18.32 22.30 -4.25
N GLU A 114 -18.21 22.90 -3.06
CA GLU A 114 -16.95 22.92 -2.30
C GLU A 114 -16.57 21.51 -1.83
N LEU A 115 -17.52 20.74 -1.32
CA LEU A 115 -17.30 19.36 -0.91
C LEU A 115 -16.96 18.46 -2.09
N GLU A 116 -17.67 18.58 -3.22
CA GLU A 116 -17.36 17.85 -4.45
C GLU A 116 -15.90 18.09 -4.88
N ALA A 117 -15.49 19.36 -4.95
CA ALA A 117 -14.13 19.72 -5.34
C ALA A 117 -13.08 19.13 -4.38
N ALA A 118 -13.33 19.22 -3.07
CA ALA A 118 -12.42 18.70 -2.05
C ALA A 118 -12.36 17.16 -2.03
N ILE A 119 -13.48 16.47 -2.21
CA ILE A 119 -13.54 15.01 -2.37
C ILE A 119 -12.76 14.58 -3.60
N ASN A 120 -12.98 15.25 -4.75
CA ASN A 120 -12.24 14.98 -5.97
C ASN A 120 -10.73 15.20 -5.79
N ALA A 121 -10.31 16.23 -5.05
CA ALA A 121 -8.90 16.45 -4.75
C ALA A 121 -8.28 15.30 -3.93
N VAL A 122 -9.02 14.71 -2.99
CA VAL A 122 -8.57 13.52 -2.23
C VAL A 122 -8.48 12.29 -3.14
N LEU A 123 -9.49 12.04 -3.98
CA LEU A 123 -9.55 10.87 -4.86
C LEU A 123 -8.54 10.94 -6.02
N ALA A 124 -8.26 12.15 -6.51
CA ALA A 124 -7.37 12.42 -7.63
C ALA A 124 -5.90 12.71 -7.23
N ASP A 125 -5.55 12.51 -5.96
CA ASP A 125 -4.21 12.72 -5.43
C ASP A 125 -3.19 11.75 -6.07
N GLN A 126 -2.50 12.25 -7.11
CA GLN A 126 -1.48 11.48 -7.83
C GLN A 126 -0.27 11.15 -6.96
N HIS A 127 0.11 12.05 -6.05
CA HIS A 127 1.28 11.83 -5.20
C HIS A 127 1.04 10.64 -4.27
N SER A 128 -0.11 10.61 -3.59
CA SER A 128 -0.46 9.48 -2.74
C SER A 128 -0.65 8.19 -3.55
N ALA A 129 -1.20 8.26 -4.76
CA ALA A 129 -1.32 7.10 -5.64
C ALA A 129 0.05 6.53 -6.06
N GLN A 130 1.02 7.38 -6.40
CA GLN A 130 2.40 6.97 -6.73
C GLN A 130 3.13 6.38 -5.54
N MET A 131 2.99 7.00 -4.37
CA MET A 131 3.54 6.52 -3.11
C MET A 131 3.08 5.10 -2.80
N ILE A 132 1.76 4.86 -2.85
CA ILE A 132 1.19 3.53 -2.59
C ILE A 132 1.70 2.55 -3.65
N ALA A 133 1.64 2.92 -4.94
CA ALA A 133 2.08 2.03 -6.01
C ALA A 133 3.55 1.59 -5.85
N GLN A 134 4.44 2.52 -5.53
CA GLN A 134 5.86 2.22 -5.31
C GLN A 134 6.07 1.34 -4.07
N THR A 135 5.39 1.66 -2.97
CA THR A 135 5.51 0.93 -1.70
C THR A 135 5.03 -0.51 -1.86
N GLU A 136 3.87 -0.71 -2.48
CA GLU A 136 3.28 -2.03 -2.69
C GLU A 136 4.03 -2.86 -3.74
N LEU A 137 4.60 -2.22 -4.76
CA LEU A 137 5.49 -2.89 -5.71
C LEU A 137 6.75 -3.43 -5.01
N ASN A 138 7.40 -2.62 -4.18
CA ASN A 138 8.61 -3.03 -3.46
C ASN A 138 8.33 -4.07 -2.37
N ARG A 139 7.16 -4.00 -1.74
CA ARG A 139 6.70 -5.02 -0.80
C ARG A 139 6.53 -6.37 -1.49
N ALA A 140 5.90 -6.38 -2.66
CA ALA A 140 5.71 -7.58 -3.45
C ALA A 140 7.03 -8.16 -3.98
N ASP A 141 7.96 -7.30 -4.42
CA ASP A 141 9.33 -7.70 -4.82
C ASP A 141 10.07 -8.41 -3.68
N ASN A 142 10.06 -7.82 -2.48
CA ASN A 142 10.71 -8.41 -1.31
C ASN A 142 10.00 -9.69 -0.82
N ALA A 143 8.68 -9.77 -0.93
CA ALA A 143 7.94 -11.01 -0.65
C ALA A 143 8.38 -12.16 -1.57
N ALA A 144 8.55 -11.89 -2.87
CA ALA A 144 9.05 -12.87 -3.83
C ALA A 144 10.49 -13.31 -3.51
N ARG A 145 11.36 -12.37 -3.13
CA ARG A 145 12.73 -12.65 -2.70
C ARG A 145 12.76 -13.56 -1.48
N MET A 146 12.03 -13.22 -0.44
CA MET A 146 11.88 -14.01 0.78
C MET A 146 11.43 -15.45 0.47
N ALA A 147 10.42 -15.60 -0.38
CA ALA A 147 9.89 -16.91 -0.77
C ALA A 147 10.93 -17.74 -1.53
N ALA A 148 11.63 -17.14 -2.49
CA ALA A 148 12.66 -17.82 -3.28
C ALA A 148 13.89 -18.18 -2.45
N PHE A 149 14.37 -17.28 -1.58
CA PHE A 149 15.46 -17.56 -0.64
C PHE A 149 15.13 -18.71 0.30
N ARG A 150 13.89 -18.77 0.80
CA ARG A 150 13.43 -19.91 1.61
C ARG A 150 13.41 -21.21 0.81
N ALA A 151 12.93 -21.18 -0.44
CA ALA A 151 12.88 -22.36 -1.30
C ALA A 151 14.27 -22.92 -1.63
N ASP A 152 15.25 -22.03 -1.80
CA ASP A 152 16.64 -22.37 -2.14
C ASP A 152 17.55 -22.54 -0.90
N ARG A 153 16.97 -22.57 0.30
CA ARG A 153 17.69 -22.78 1.57
C ARG A 153 18.76 -21.72 1.85
N VAL A 154 18.53 -20.48 1.42
CA VAL A 154 19.31 -19.31 1.84
C VAL A 154 18.91 -18.96 3.28
N TYR A 155 19.84 -19.09 4.22
CA TYR A 155 19.57 -18.84 5.65
C TYR A 155 19.96 -17.44 6.12
N ARG A 156 20.79 -16.73 5.34
CA ARG A 156 21.29 -15.39 5.65
C ARG A 156 20.99 -14.44 4.51
N VAL A 157 20.49 -13.27 4.85
CA VAL A 157 20.23 -12.17 3.92
C VAL A 157 20.86 -10.90 4.44
N ARG A 158 21.04 -9.91 3.57
CA ARG A 158 21.46 -8.55 3.94
C ARG A 158 20.47 -7.55 3.37
N TRP A 159 20.30 -6.44 4.08
CA TRP A 159 19.50 -5.32 3.64
C TRP A 159 20.31 -4.42 2.71
N VAL A 160 19.80 -4.13 1.52
CA VAL A 160 20.47 -3.30 0.53
C VAL A 160 19.74 -1.97 0.36
N THR A 161 20.46 -0.88 0.61
CA THR A 161 19.98 0.48 0.38
C THR A 161 20.32 0.93 -1.05
N THR A 162 19.31 1.34 -1.81
CA THR A 162 19.45 1.82 -3.20
C THR A 162 19.34 3.34 -3.32
N SER A 163 18.78 4.02 -2.31
CA SER A 163 18.70 5.48 -2.25
C SER A 163 20.08 6.10 -2.06
N ALA A 164 20.33 7.25 -2.69
CA ALA A 164 21.51 8.08 -2.44
C ALA A 164 21.54 8.67 -1.02
N ASN A 165 20.38 8.81 -0.39
CA ASN A 165 20.22 9.25 0.98
C ASN A 165 19.22 8.34 1.71
N PRO A 166 19.65 7.14 2.16
CA PRO A 166 18.78 6.23 2.90
C PRO A 166 18.44 6.81 4.27
N CYS A 167 17.21 6.55 4.77
CA CYS A 167 16.82 6.99 6.10
C CYS A 167 17.61 6.23 7.20
N PRO A 168 17.64 6.74 8.45
CA PRO A 168 18.35 6.12 9.55
C PRO A 168 17.98 4.65 9.79
N GLU A 169 16.71 4.28 9.65
CA GLU A 169 16.22 2.92 9.83
C GLU A 169 16.77 1.98 8.75
N CYS A 170 16.78 2.43 7.49
CA CYS A 170 17.35 1.67 6.38
C CYS A 170 18.87 1.51 6.51
N VAL A 171 19.58 2.53 7.00
CA VAL A 171 21.02 2.47 7.29
C VAL A 171 21.27 1.46 8.41
N MET A 172 20.50 1.53 9.49
CA MET A 172 20.60 0.62 10.62
C MET A 172 20.40 -0.84 10.20
N ASN A 173 19.40 -1.12 9.36
CA ASN A 173 19.15 -2.48 8.85
C ASN A 173 20.25 -2.97 7.92
N ARG A 174 20.83 -2.10 7.09
CA ARG A 174 21.99 -2.42 6.24
C ARG A 174 23.22 -2.74 7.08
N ASP A 175 23.50 -1.91 8.08
CA ASP A 175 24.70 -2.00 8.90
C ASP A 175 24.68 -3.20 9.86
N ALA A 176 23.51 -3.85 10.03
CA ALA A 176 23.39 -5.14 10.71
C ALA A 176 24.11 -6.30 9.98
N GLY A 177 24.43 -6.13 8.69
CA GLY A 177 25.14 -7.14 7.91
C GLY A 177 24.33 -8.43 7.66
N PRO A 178 24.99 -9.61 7.59
CA PRO A 178 24.32 -10.88 7.38
C PRO A 178 23.31 -11.24 8.50
N TRP A 179 22.02 -11.19 8.18
CA TRP A 179 20.90 -11.39 9.08
C TRP A 179 20.15 -12.70 8.81
N PRO A 180 19.61 -13.40 9.83
CA PRO A 180 18.81 -14.60 9.60
C PRO A 180 17.54 -14.30 8.79
N LEU A 181 17.27 -15.11 7.74
CA LEU A 181 16.07 -14.96 6.91
C LEU A 181 14.80 -15.09 7.77
N GLY A 182 13.91 -14.10 7.68
CA GLY A 182 12.60 -14.10 8.36
C GLY A 182 12.64 -13.65 9.82
N HIS A 183 13.80 -13.26 10.33
CA HIS A 183 13.89 -12.59 11.62
C HIS A 183 13.71 -11.07 11.46
N PRO A 184 13.08 -10.38 12.43
CA PRO A 184 13.02 -8.92 12.44
C PRO A 184 14.42 -8.32 12.36
N PHE A 185 14.61 -7.35 11.47
CA PHE A 185 15.78 -6.49 11.44
C PHE A 185 15.76 -5.52 12.63
N PRO A 186 16.83 -4.75 12.89
CA PRO A 186 16.85 -3.78 13.99
C PRO A 186 15.68 -2.80 14.04
N SER A 187 15.10 -2.41 12.89
CA SER A 187 13.90 -1.55 12.87
C SER A 187 12.60 -2.27 13.24
N GLY A 188 12.61 -3.59 13.33
CA GLY A 188 11.46 -4.42 13.71
C GLY A 188 10.73 -5.07 12.53
N VAL A 189 10.99 -4.65 11.28
CA VAL A 189 10.41 -5.30 10.10
C VAL A 189 11.24 -6.50 9.65
N ILE A 190 10.59 -7.51 9.05
CA ILE A 190 11.27 -8.72 8.56
C ILE A 190 11.82 -8.58 7.14
N MET A 191 11.33 -7.59 6.39
CA MET A 191 11.74 -7.27 5.03
C MET A 191 11.33 -5.83 4.67
N PRO A 192 11.95 -5.20 3.66
CA PRO A 192 11.46 -3.94 3.11
C PRO A 192 10.06 -4.08 2.47
N PRO A 193 9.29 -2.98 2.31
CA PRO A 193 9.61 -1.63 2.76
C PRO A 193 9.42 -1.46 4.27
N ASP A 194 10.29 -0.67 4.89
CA ASP A 194 10.15 -0.25 6.29
C ASP A 194 9.20 0.95 6.46
N HIS A 195 9.15 1.80 5.42
CA HIS A 195 8.35 3.02 5.39
C HIS A 195 7.87 3.30 3.96
N PRO A 196 6.91 4.22 3.77
CA PRO A 196 6.49 4.67 2.44
C PRO A 196 7.69 5.12 1.58
N HIS A 197 7.62 4.85 0.27
CA HIS A 197 8.70 5.14 -0.71
C HIS A 197 10.05 4.43 -0.47
N CYS A 198 10.16 3.50 0.48
CA CYS A 198 11.40 2.74 0.67
C CYS A 198 11.74 1.95 -0.61
N GLN A 199 12.96 2.12 -1.12
CA GLN A 199 13.46 1.46 -2.33
C GLN A 199 14.40 0.27 -2.02
N CYS A 200 14.53 -0.09 -0.75
CA CYS A 200 15.44 -1.12 -0.30
C CYS A 200 14.97 -2.52 -0.69
N HIS A 201 15.92 -3.44 -0.78
CA HIS A 201 15.64 -4.85 -1.09
C HIS A 201 16.55 -5.80 -0.31
N LEU A 202 16.17 -7.08 -0.29
CA LEU A 202 16.98 -8.16 0.29
C LEU A 202 17.85 -8.86 -0.76
N GLU A 203 19.06 -9.23 -0.35
CA GLU A 203 19.98 -10.10 -1.09
C GLU A 203 20.52 -11.21 -0.19
N PRO A 204 20.97 -12.35 -0.75
CA PRO A 204 21.78 -13.32 -0.01
C PRO A 204 23.04 -12.66 0.56
N ALA A 205 23.49 -13.13 1.73
CA ALA A 205 24.65 -12.62 2.45
C ALA A 205 25.74 -13.67 2.63
#